data_AF-A0A0E9Y221-F1
#
_entry.id   AF-A0A0E9Y221-F1
#
_cell.length_a   1.000
_cell.length_b   1.000
_cell.length_c   1.000
_cell.angle_alpha   90.00
_cell.angle_beta   90.00
_cell.angle_gamma   90.00
#
_symmetry.space_group_name_H-M   'P 1'
#
loop_
_entity.id
_entity.type
_entity.pdbx_description
1 polymer ?
#
loop_
_entity_poly.entity_id
_entity_poly.type
_entity_poly.pdbx_seq_one_letter_code
_entity_poly.pdbx_strand_id
1 'polypeptide(L)' 'MMQKVRVLVSAFFCLYELFHFSFSFPLRYFFYCAISLSFSITYT' A
#
# COMPACT_ATOMS: atom_id res chain seq x y z
N MET A 1 -18.14 17.84 23.41
CA MET A 1 -16.69 18.01 23.17
C MET A 1 -15.99 16.77 22.60
N MET A 2 -16.49 15.55 22.82
CA MET A 2 -15.84 14.29 22.41
C MET A 2 -16.06 13.87 20.93
N GLN A 3 -17.00 14.49 20.22
CA GLN A 3 -17.33 14.12 18.83
C GLN A 3 -16.21 14.47 17.84
N LYS A 4 -15.59 15.65 17.99
CA LYS A 4 -14.44 16.08 17.18
C LYS A 4 -13.22 15.16 17.32
N VAL A 5 -12.97 14.61 18.50
CA VAL A 5 -11.88 13.64 18.73
C VAL A 5 -12.19 12.31 18.04
N ARG A 6 -13.44 11.83 18.14
CA ARG A 6 -13.88 10.60 17.46
C ARG A 6 -13.78 10.71 15.94
N VAL A 7 -14.17 11.85 15.37
CA VAL A 7 -14.04 12.11 13.93
C VAL A 7 -12.58 12.16 13.50
N LEU A 8 -11.72 12.81 14.30
CA LEU A 8 -10.28 12.88 14.02
C LEU A 8 -9.66 11.48 14.00
N VAL A 9 -9.92 10.64 15.01
CA VAL A 9 -9.40 9.26 15.08
C VAL A 9 -9.89 8.42 13.91
N SER A 10 -11.18 8.53 13.55
CA SER A 10 -11.74 7.82 12.39
C SER A 10 -11.10 8.26 11.08
N ALA A 11 -10.86 9.57 10.90
CA ALA A 11 -10.18 10.09 9.72
C ALA A 11 -8.72 9.63 9.64
N PHE A 12 -8.00 9.60 10.77
CA PHE A 12 -6.64 9.08 10.82
C PHE A 12 -6.57 7.59 10.47
N PHE A 13 -7.50 6.78 10.98
CA PHE A 13 -7.54 5.35 10.67
C PHE A 13 -7.85 5.11 9.19
N CYS A 14 -8.82 5.83 8.63
CA CYS A 14 -9.19 5.75 7.22
C CYS A 14 -8.03 6.16 6.29
N LEU A 15 -7.30 7.23 6.62
CA LEU A 15 -6.11 7.64 5.87
C LEU A 15 -5.00 6.59 5.95
N TYR A 16 -4.72 6.04 7.13
CA TYR A 16 -3.70 5.00 7.29
C TYR A 16 -4.03 3.76 6.44
N GLU A 17 -5.27 3.30 6.46
CA GLU A 17 -5.71 2.16 5.67
C GLU A 17 -5.64 2.44 4.16
N LEU A 18 -6.02 3.65 3.73
CA LEU A 18 -5.92 4.11 2.35
C LEU A 18 -4.46 4.15 1.87
N PHE A 19 -3.56 4.71 2.67
CA PHE A 19 -2.13 4.75 2.37
C PHE A 19 -1.54 3.35 2.33
N HIS A 20 -1.89 2.49 3.27
CA HIS A 20 -1.42 1.12 3.33
C HIS A 20 -1.89 0.30 2.12
N PHE A 21 -3.16 0.43 1.72
CA PHE A 21 -3.69 -0.24 0.54
C PHE A 21 -3.07 0.30 -0.75
N SER A 22 -3.01 1.63 -0.89
CA SER A 22 -2.48 2.28 -2.11
C SER A 22 -0.99 2.07 -2.30
N PHE A 23 -0.19 1.85 -1.25
CA PHE A 23 1.23 1.54 -1.38
C PHE A 23 1.53 0.04 -1.43
N SER A 24 0.89 -0.78 -0.57
CA SER A 24 1.18 -2.22 -0.52
C SER A 24 0.80 -2.94 -1.80
N PHE A 25 -0.31 -2.55 -2.44
CA PHE A 25 -0.78 -3.20 -3.65
C PHE A 25 0.21 -3.01 -4.81
N PRO A 26 0.49 -1.78 -5.30
CA PRO A 26 1.42 -1.57 -6.40
C PRO A 26 2.86 -2.01 -6.08
N LEU A 27 3.32 -1.91 -4.83
CA LEU A 27 4.64 -2.44 -4.47
C LEU A 27 4.73 -3.95 -4.67
N ARG A 28 3.71 -4.72 -4.24
CA ARG A 28 3.70 -6.17 -4.48
C ARG A 28 3.73 -6.52 -5.98
N TYR A 29 2.95 -5.82 -6.80
CA TYR A 29 2.98 -6.03 -8.25
C TYR A 29 4.32 -5.62 -8.86
N PHE A 30 4.91 -4.52 -8.41
CA PHE A 30 6.21 -4.06 -8.88
C PHE A 30 7.32 -5.07 -8.56
N PHE A 31 7.36 -5.59 -7.33
CA PHE A 31 8.31 -6.64 -6.96
C PHE A 31 8.10 -7.93 -7.76
N TYR A 32 6.86 -8.33 -8.00
CA TYR A 32 6.57 -9.50 -8.82
C TYR A 32 7.03 -9.33 -10.27
N CYS A 33 6.79 -8.15 -10.85
CA CYS A 33 7.31 -7.79 -12.17
C CYS A 33 8.83 -7.75 -12.20
N ALA A 34 9.49 -7.18 -11.18
CA ALA A 34 10.95 -7.10 -11.11
C ALA A 34 11.58 -8.49 -11.00
N ILE A 35 11.01 -9.40 -10.19
CA ILE A 35 11.47 -10.78 -10.09
C ILE A 35 11.26 -11.51 -11.42
N SER A 36 10.07 -11.41 -12.01
CA SER A 36 9.77 -12.06 -13.30
C SER A 36 10.68 -11.57 -14.41
N LEU A 37 10.98 -10.26 -14.47
CA LEU A 37 11.92 -9.66 -15.41
C LEU A 37 13.36 -10.16 -15.17
N SER A 38 13.78 -10.23 -13.91
CA SER A 38 15.10 -10.74 -13.54
C SER A 38 15.28 -12.19 -13.99
N PHE A 39 14.25 -13.03 -13.82
CA PHE A 39 14.23 -14.40 -14.36
C PHE A 39 14.25 -14.37 -15.90
N SER A 40 13.44 -13.55 -16.56
CA SER A 40 13.49 -13.47 -18.02
C SER A 40 14.87 -13.11 -18.56
N ILE A 41 15.60 -12.20 -17.92
CA ILE A 41 16.95 -11.78 -18.33
C ILE A 41 18.00 -12.85 -18.01
N THR A 42 17.86 -13.57 -16.90
CA THR A 42 18.86 -14.56 -16.46
C THR A 42 18.78 -15.87 -17.25
N TYR A 43 17.59 -16.22 -17.74
CA TYR A 43 17.31 -17.47 -18.45
C TYR A 43 17.08 -17.30 -19.96
N THR A 44 17.26 -16.09 -20.50
CA THR A 44 17.40 -15.78 -21.93
C THR A 44 18.89 -15.61 -22.24
#